data_AF-A0A317MSV9-F1
#
_entry.id   AF-A0A317MSV9-F1
#
_cell.length_a   1.000
_cell.length_b   1.000
_cell.length_c   1.000
_cell.angle_alpha   90.00
_cell.angle_beta   90.00
_cell.angle_gamma   90.00
#
_symmetry.space_group_name_H-M   'P 1'
#
loop_
_entity.id
_entity.type
_entity.pdbx_description
1 polymer ?
#
loop_
_entity_poly.entity_id
_entity_poly.type
_entity_poly.pdbx_seq_one_letter_code
_entity_poly.pdbx_strand_id
1 'polypeptide(L)'
;MGQSAKTDYYRTVADLIVNTITSAKIVGENRKLTGLVAGSVTRFVRELDNESGDEEQGDALLDFARECIDEHGAEHVPNLAAALSTLAATRA
;
A
#
# COMPACT_ATOMS: atom_id res chain seq x y z
N MET A 1 -23.11 0.27 -14.82
CA MET A 1 -22.40 1.26 -13.99
C MET A 1 -21.22 0.55 -13.37
N GLY A 2 -20.07 0.52 -14.04
CA GLY A 2 -18.86 -0.09 -13.47
C GLY A 2 -18.25 0.89 -12.48
N GLN A 3 -18.30 0.60 -11.19
CA GLN A 3 -17.32 1.18 -10.26
C GLN A 3 -15.94 0.83 -10.84
N SER A 4 -15.14 1.84 -11.16
CA SER A 4 -13.83 1.62 -11.77
C SER A 4 -12.98 0.86 -10.75
N ALA A 5 -12.40 -0.28 -11.14
CA ALA A 5 -11.49 -1.09 -10.32
C ALA A 5 -10.43 -0.24 -9.60
N LYS A 6 -10.07 0.88 -10.22
CA LYS A 6 -9.24 1.95 -9.65
C LYS A 6 -9.75 2.49 -8.31
N THR A 7 -11.03 2.84 -8.16
CA THR A 7 -11.60 3.30 -6.87
C THR A 7 -11.58 2.18 -5.82
N ASP A 8 -11.74 0.93 -6.26
CA ASP A 8 -11.67 -0.24 -5.38
C ASP A 8 -10.25 -0.48 -4.84
N TYR A 9 -9.19 -0.25 -5.64
CA TYR A 9 -7.80 -0.43 -5.19
C TYR A 9 -7.37 0.55 -4.11
N TYR A 10 -7.65 1.85 -4.27
CA TYR A 10 -7.29 2.87 -3.27
C TYR A 10 -7.99 2.58 -1.93
N ARG A 11 -9.29 2.27 -1.98
CA ARG A 11 -10.04 1.90 -0.77
C ARG A 11 -9.48 0.64 -0.11
N THR A 12 -9.18 -0.39 -0.90
CA THR A 12 -8.63 -1.66 -0.40
C THR A 12 -7.25 -1.45 0.24
N VAL A 13 -6.37 -0.67 -0.40
CA VAL A 13 -5.04 -0.34 0.14
C VAL A 13 -5.16 0.42 1.46
N ALA A 14 -6.04 1.43 1.53
CA ALA A 14 -6.28 2.14 2.78
C ALA A 14 -6.74 1.20 3.90
N ASP A 15 -7.72 0.33 3.62
CA ASP A 15 -8.25 -0.62 4.62
C ASP A 15 -7.15 -1.59 5.11
N LEU A 16 -6.34 -2.13 4.19
CA LEU A 16 -5.22 -3.02 4.53
C LEU A 16 -4.18 -2.32 5.42
N ILE A 17 -3.83 -1.07 5.10
CA ILE A 17 -2.85 -0.28 5.85
C ILE A 17 -3.40 0.06 7.24
N VAL A 18 -4.61 0.62 7.31
CA VAL A 18 -5.25 1.00 8.57
C VAL A 18 -5.42 -0.20 9.49
N ASN A 19 -5.86 -1.34 8.96
CA ASN A 19 -6.00 -2.57 9.76
C ASN A 19 -4.65 -3.09 10.26
N THR A 20 -3.60 -3.00 9.44
CA THR A 20 -2.25 -3.43 9.82
C THR A 20 -1.67 -2.55 10.91
N ILE A 21 -1.82 -1.22 10.79
CA ILE A 21 -1.39 -0.26 11.80
C ILE A 21 -2.17 -0.43 13.09
N THR A 22 -3.50 -0.57 13.00
CA THR A 22 -4.37 -0.80 14.16
C THR A 22 -3.97 -2.08 14.89
N SER A 23 -3.68 -3.15 14.16
CA SER A 23 -3.18 -4.40 14.73
C SER A 23 -1.81 -4.20 15.38
N ALA A 24 -0.89 -3.50 14.71
CA ALA A 24 0.46 -3.26 15.20
C ALA A 24 0.49 -2.41 16.48
N LYS A 25 -0.47 -1.49 16.66
CA LYS A 25 -0.66 -0.73 17.91
C LYS A 25 -0.96 -1.62 19.12
N ILE A 26 -1.57 -2.79 18.90
CA ILE A 26 -2.00 -3.70 19.98
C ILE A 26 -0.96 -4.78 20.24
N VAL A 27 -0.44 -5.40 19.19
CA VAL A 27 0.43 -6.60 19.30
C VAL A 27 1.85 -6.43 18.75
N GLY A 28 2.19 -5.22 18.31
CA GLY A 28 3.44 -4.94 17.58
C GLY A 28 3.36 -5.34 16.11
N GLU A 29 4.31 -4.85 15.31
CA GLU A 29 4.34 -5.12 13.88
C GLU A 29 4.50 -6.63 13.59
N ASN A 30 3.56 -7.19 12.83
CA ASN A 30 3.58 -8.60 12.46
C ASN A 30 4.17 -8.79 11.06
N ARG A 31 5.36 -9.40 11.00
CA ARG A 31 6.10 -9.65 9.74
C ARG A 31 5.26 -10.34 8.66
N LYS A 32 4.35 -11.25 9.03
CA LYS A 32 3.48 -11.93 8.05
C LYS A 32 2.45 -10.98 7.47
N LEU A 33 1.80 -10.17 8.32
CA LEU A 33 0.84 -9.15 7.87
C LEU A 33 1.54 -8.09 7.02
N THR A 34 2.70 -7.60 7.47
CA THR A 34 3.53 -6.65 6.69
C THR A 34 3.84 -7.20 5.30
N GLY A 35 4.28 -8.46 5.19
CA GLY A 35 4.56 -9.08 3.90
C GLY A 35 3.31 -9.25 3.02
N LEU A 36 2.18 -9.59 3.61
CA LEU A 36 0.90 -9.71 2.89
C LEU A 36 0.43 -8.36 2.35
N VAL A 37 0.49 -7.30 3.16
CA VAL A 37 0.08 -5.95 2.73
C VAL A 37 1.04 -5.40 1.67
N ALA A 38 2.35 -5.47 1.90
CA ALA A 38 3.33 -5.03 0.91
C ALA A 38 3.19 -5.78 -0.43
N GLY A 39 2.95 -7.10 -0.37
CA GLY A 39 2.70 -7.92 -1.56
C GLY A 39 1.40 -7.53 -2.29
N SER A 40 0.34 -7.23 -1.54
CA SER A 40 -0.95 -6.79 -2.09
C SER A 40 -0.83 -5.43 -2.77
N VAL A 41 -0.17 -4.46 -2.12
CA VAL A 41 0.12 -3.14 -2.71
C VAL A 41 0.95 -3.29 -3.98
N THR A 42 2.02 -4.08 -3.94
CA THR A 42 2.87 -4.34 -5.13
C THR A 42 2.06 -4.92 -6.29
N ARG A 43 1.14 -5.84 -5.98
CA ARG A 43 0.26 -6.44 -6.99
C ARG A 43 -0.68 -5.40 -7.60
N PHE A 44 -1.35 -4.58 -6.79
CA PHE A 44 -2.29 -3.58 -7.27
C PHE A 44 -1.60 -2.47 -8.08
N VAL A 45 -0.41 -2.04 -7.67
CA VAL A 45 0.44 -1.13 -8.44
C VAL A 45 0.67 -1.69 -9.85
N ARG A 46 1.09 -2.96 -9.96
CA ARG A 46 1.32 -3.62 -11.25
C ARG A 46 0.04 -3.82 -12.05
N GLU A 47 -1.08 -4.13 -11.41
CA GLU A 47 -2.38 -4.27 -12.09
C GLU A 47 -2.77 -2.92 -12.72
N LEU A 48 -2.63 -1.81 -11.99
CA LEU A 48 -2.88 -0.46 -12.50
C LEU A 48 -1.93 -0.06 -13.64
N ASP A 49 -0.64 -0.37 -13.54
CA ASP A 49 0.33 -0.11 -14.61
C ASP A 49 -0.08 -0.83 -15.91
N ASN A 50 -0.48 -2.09 -15.78
CA ASN A 50 -0.90 -2.91 -16.93
C ASN A 50 -2.23 -2.43 -17.54
N GLU A 51 -3.17 -1.95 -16.72
CA GLU A 51 -4.45 -1.41 -17.19
C GLU A 51 -4.28 -0.06 -17.90
N SER A 52 -3.33 0.76 -17.45
CA SER A 52 -3.13 2.12 -17.95
C SER A 52 -2.19 2.17 -19.16
N GLY A 53 -1.23 1.25 -19.22
CA GLY A 53 -0.15 1.26 -20.20
C GLY A 53 1.06 2.10 -19.79
N ASP A 54 1.03 2.70 -18.58
CA ASP A 54 2.06 3.56 -18.01
C ASP A 54 2.09 3.45 -16.47
N GLU A 55 3.23 3.81 -15.88
CA GLU A 55 3.51 3.61 -14.44
C GLU A 55 2.89 4.68 -13.52
N GLU A 56 2.33 5.75 -14.09
CA GLU A 56 1.82 6.92 -13.34
C GLU A 56 0.70 6.53 -12.36
N GLN A 57 -0.17 5.59 -12.72
CA GLN A 57 -1.26 5.16 -11.84
C GLN A 57 -0.79 4.27 -10.69
N GLY A 58 0.19 3.40 -10.94
CA GLY A 58 0.82 2.61 -9.90
C GLY A 58 1.60 3.50 -8.94
N ASP A 59 2.29 4.52 -9.45
CA ASP A 59 3.02 5.49 -8.62
C ASP A 59 2.06 6.28 -7.73
N ALA A 60 0.93 6.76 -8.29
CA ALA A 60 -0.09 7.45 -7.52
C ALA A 60 -0.70 6.57 -6.41
N LEU A 61 -0.91 5.28 -6.66
CA LEU A 61 -1.40 4.35 -5.63
C LEU A 61 -0.34 4.12 -4.54
N LEU A 62 0.93 4.06 -4.93
CA LEU A 62 2.04 3.86 -3.99
C LEU A 62 2.28 5.09 -3.11
N ASP A 63 2.20 6.29 -3.68
CA ASP A 63 2.25 7.54 -2.90
C ASP A 63 1.08 7.63 -1.93
N PHE A 64 -0.14 7.32 -2.38
CA PHE A 64 -1.31 7.23 -1.51
C PHE A 64 -1.13 6.22 -0.36
N ALA A 65 -0.54 5.06 -0.63
CA ALA A 65 -0.24 4.06 0.40
C ALA A 65 0.75 4.60 1.45
N ARG A 66 1.76 5.36 1.02
CA ARG A 66 2.74 5.97 1.93
C ARG A 66 2.12 7.07 2.78
N GLU A 67 1.34 7.95 2.17
CA GLU A 67 0.58 8.99 2.89
C GLU A 67 -0.33 8.37 3.95
N CYS A 68 -1.06 7.30 3.61
CA CYS A 68 -1.90 6.58 4.56
C CYS A 68 -1.10 5.99 5.74
N ILE A 69 0.13 5.50 5.50
CA ILE A 69 0.98 5.03 6.60
C ILE A 69 1.42 6.19 7.51
N ASP A 70 1.86 7.30 6.92
CA ASP A 70 2.29 8.49 7.66
C ASP A 70 1.15 9.09 8.50
N GLU A 71 -0.06 9.18 7.95
CA GLU A 71 -1.25 9.70 8.65
C GLU A 71 -1.70 8.81 9.82
N HIS A 72 -1.61 7.49 9.68
CA HIS A 72 -2.15 6.56 10.67
C HIS A 72 -1.14 6.10 11.73
N GLY A 73 0.17 6.26 11.46
CA GLY A 73 1.25 6.04 12.42
C GLY A 73 2.34 5.12 11.91
N ALA A 74 3.24 5.66 11.08
CA ALA A 74 4.39 4.96 10.50
C ALA A 74 5.31 4.30 11.55
N GLU A 75 5.38 4.90 12.74
CA GLU A 75 6.18 4.41 13.88
C GLU A 75 5.76 3.01 14.37
N HIS A 76 4.51 2.60 14.10
CA HIS A 76 4.00 1.29 14.49
C HIS A 76 4.29 0.19 13.46
N VAL A 77 4.57 0.57 12.21
CA VAL A 77 4.80 -0.36 11.10
C VAL A 77 6.07 -0.01 10.28
N PRO A 78 7.23 0.14 10.94
CA PRO A 78 8.45 0.59 10.26
C PRO A 78 8.90 -0.34 9.13
N ASN A 79 8.64 -1.65 9.23
CA ASN A 79 9.01 -2.58 8.14
C ASN A 79 8.08 -2.43 6.94
N LEU A 80 6.78 -2.16 7.15
CA LEU A 80 5.85 -1.86 6.07
C LEU A 80 6.24 -0.56 5.35
N ALA A 81 6.52 0.50 6.10
CA ALA A 81 6.96 1.78 5.55
C ALA A 81 8.24 1.64 4.72
N ALA A 82 9.22 0.86 5.22
CA ALA A 82 10.45 0.57 4.50
C ALA A 82 10.21 -0.27 3.23
N ALA A 83 9.30 -1.25 3.28
CA ALA A 83 8.96 -2.07 2.12
C ALA A 83 8.32 -1.24 0.99
N LEU A 84 7.38 -0.34 1.32
CA LEU A 84 6.77 0.55 0.33
C LEU A 84 7.76 1.59 -0.21
N SER A 85 8.65 2.12 0.63
CA SER A 85 9.71 3.03 0.19
C SER A 85 10.71 2.34 -0.74
N THR A 86 11.02 1.07 -0.47
CA THR A 86 11.87 0.25 -1.35
C THR A 86 11.17 0.04 -2.70
N LEU A 87 9.87 -0.27 -2.70
CA LEU A 87 9.10 -0.41 -3.93
C LEU A 87 9.12 0.90 -4.75
N ALA A 88 8.93 2.05 -4.10
CA ALA A 88 8.97 3.35 -4.78
C ALA A 88 10.35 3.61 -5.40
N ALA A 89 11.42 3.31 -4.66
CA ALA A 89 12.79 3.45 -5.15
C ALA A 89 13.13 2.51 -6.32
N THR A 90 12.43 1.39 -6.49
CA THR A 90 12.62 0.49 -7.65
C THR A 90 11.90 0.92 -8.91
N ARG A 91 11.02 1.92 -8.82
CA ARG A 91 10.20 2.43 -9.93
C ARG A 91 10.68 3.80 -10.45
N ALA A 92 11.46 4.52 -9.65
CA ALA A 92 12.12 5.78 -10.00
C ALA A 92 13.36 5.55 -10.89
#